data_AF-A0ABD8B2D2-F1
#
_entry.id   AF-A0ABD8B2D2-F1
#
_cell.length_a   1.000
_cell.length_b   1.000
_cell.length_c   1.000
_cell.angle_alpha   90.00
_cell.angle_beta   90.00
_cell.angle_gamma   90.00
#
_symmetry.space_group_name_H-M   'P 1'
#
loop_
_entity.id
_entity.type
_entity.pdbx_description
1 polymer ?
#
loop_
_entity_poly.entity_id
_entity_poly.type
_entity_poly.pdbx_seq_one_letter_code
_entity_poly.pdbx_strand_id
1 'polypeptide(L)' 'MMDNEYFVGWGTLALINAGLAQGKNRSGRNWFLISLLFGPLATLFIVVWNKLD' A
#
# COMPACT_ATOMS: atom_id res chain seq x y z
N MET A 1 -23.93 18.48 15.01
CA MET A 1 -23.16 18.53 13.75
C MET A 1 -22.77 17.10 13.42
N MET A 2 -22.89 16.67 12.17
CA MET A 2 -22.56 15.30 11.78
C MET A 2 -21.17 15.34 11.17
N ASP A 3 -20.16 14.95 11.94
CA ASP A 3 -18.78 14.94 11.51
C ASP A 3 -18.59 13.77 10.53
N ASN A 4 -18.31 14.09 9.26
CA ASN A 4 -18.06 13.10 8.23
C ASN A 4 -16.58 12.68 8.29
N GLU A 5 -16.26 11.69 9.13
CA GLU A 5 -14.91 11.17 9.25
C GLU A 5 -14.66 10.05 8.22
N TYR A 6 -13.66 10.25 7.35
CA TYR A 6 -13.22 9.23 6.40
C TYR A 6 -12.22 8.30 7.05
N PHE A 7 -12.64 7.06 7.32
CA PHE A 7 -11.75 6.02 7.84
C PHE A 7 -11.13 5.21 6.70
N VAL A 8 -9.80 5.25 6.58
CA VAL A 8 -9.04 4.35 5.71
C VAL A 8 -8.45 3.23 6.56
N GLY A 9 -9.09 2.06 6.48
CA GLY A 9 -8.64 0.86 7.19
C GLY A 9 -7.43 0.19 6.55
N TRP A 10 -6.81 -0.71 7.32
CA TRP A 10 -5.60 -1.43 6.94
C TRP A 10 -5.75 -2.24 5.64
N GLY A 11 -6.92 -2.86 5.42
CA GLY A 11 -7.22 -3.59 4.18
C GLY A 11 -7.27 -2.67 2.95
N THR A 12 -7.88 -1.49 3.10
CA THR A 12 -7.91 -0.46 2.05
C THR A 12 -6.50 0.01 1.73
N LEU A 13 -5.69 0.30 2.75
CA LEU A 13 -4.28 0.67 2.58
C LEU A 13 -3.49 -0.43 1.87
N ALA A 14 -3.72 -1.70 2.21
CA ALA A 14 -3.06 -2.83 1.56
C ALA A 14 -3.43 -2.93 0.08
N LEU A 15 -4.69 -2.68 -0.28
CA LEU A 15 -5.14 -2.67 -1.68
C LEU A 15 -4.50 -1.51 -2.47
N ILE A 16 -4.42 -0.32 -1.87
CA ILE A 16 -3.75 0.85 -2.45
C ILE A 16 -2.27 0.56 -2.70
N ASN A 17 -1.58 -0.01 -1.71
CA ASN A 17 -0.17 -0.39 -1.83
C ASN A 17 0.06 -1.44 -2.93
N ALA A 18 -0.87 -2.39 -3.09
CA ALA A 18 -0.82 -3.34 -4.20
C ALA A 18 -0.86 -2.65 -5.56
N GLY A 19 -1.73 -1.65 -5.73
CA GLY A 19 -1.81 -0.82 -6.94
C GLY A 19 -0.57 0.04 -7.16
N LEU A 20 -0.07 0.69 -6.11
CA LEU A 20 1.17 1.48 -6.15
C LEU A 20 2.37 0.62 -6.59
N ALA A 21 2.47 -0.60 -6.08
CA ALA A 21 3.51 -1.54 -6.48
C ALA A 21 3.38 -1.97 -7.96
N GLN A 22 2.17 -2.25 -8.45
CA GLN A 22 1.94 -2.56 -9.86
C GLN A 22 2.35 -1.42 -10.77
N GLY A 23 2.05 -0.17 -10.39
CA GLY A 23 2.48 1.03 -11.11
C GLY A 23 4.00 1.17 -11.24
N LYS A 24 4.78 0.53 -10.34
CA LYS A 24 6.25 0.44 -10.40
C LYS A 24 6.77 -0.87 -11.02
N ASN A 25 5.96 -1.58 -11.82
CA ASN A 25 6.33 -2.88 -12.42
C ASN A 25 6.78 -3.94 -11.37
N ARG A 26 6.13 -3.94 -10.19
CA ARG A 26 6.32 -4.95 -9.12
C ARG A 26 5.07 -5.81 -8.95
N SER A 27 5.22 -6.98 -8.33
CA SER A 27 4.08 -7.87 -8.04
C SER A 27 3.13 -7.23 -7.02
N GLY A 28 1.96 -6.78 -7.47
CA GLY A 28 0.94 -6.22 -6.58
C GLY A 28 0.42 -7.21 -5.55
N ARG A 29 0.33 -8.50 -5.89
CA ARG A 29 -0.12 -9.55 -4.97
C ARG A 29 0.81 -9.72 -3.78
N ASN A 30 2.12 -9.68 -4.02
CA ASN A 30 3.11 -9.79 -2.94
C ASN A 30 3.04 -8.55 -2.06
N TRP A 31 2.94 -7.36 -2.66
CA TRP A 31 2.85 -6.10 -1.92
C TRP A 31 1.53 -5.92 -1.17
N PHE A 32 0.42 -6.52 -1.63
CA PHE A 32 -0.83 -6.63 -0.89
C PHE A 32 -0.61 -7.40 0.42
N LEU A 33 -0.05 -8.61 0.34
CA LEU A 33 0.20 -9.46 1.50
C LEU A 33 1.21 -8.83 2.47
N ILE A 34 2.29 -8.24 1.96
CA ILE A 34 3.26 -7.49 2.76
C ILE A 34 2.55 -6.33 3.48
N SER A 35 1.66 -5.59 2.81
CA SER A 35 0.96 -4.45 3.40
C SER A 35 -0.08 -4.85 4.45
N LEU A 36 -0.68 -6.04 4.35
CA LEU A 36 -1.54 -6.55 5.42
C LEU A 36 -0.78 -6.74 6.73
N LEU A 37 0.51 -7.07 6.68
CA LEU A 37 1.36 -7.25 7.87
C LEU A 37 2.03 -5.95 8.32
N PHE A 38 2.56 -5.17 7.38
CA PHE A 38 3.42 -4.02 7.65
C PHE A 38 2.75 -2.66 7.44
N GLY A 39 1.55 -2.63 6.86
CA GLY A 39 0.71 -1.43 6.74
C GLY A 39 1.43 -0.25 6.08
N PRO A 40 1.43 0.94 6.72
CA PRO A 40 2.08 2.13 6.17
C PRO A 40 3.58 1.98 5.90
N LEU A 41 4.28 1.08 6.60
CA LEU A 41 5.70 0.83 6.34
C LEU A 41 5.92 0.24 4.95
N ALA A 42 4.99 -0.61 4.47
CA ALA A 42 5.04 -1.12 3.11
C ALA A 42 4.91 0.02 2.08
N THR A 43 4.10 1.05 2.37
CA THR A 43 4.00 2.25 1.52
C THR A 43 5.34 2.96 1.41
N LEU A 44 6.04 3.18 2.52
CA LEU A 44 7.37 3.80 2.52
C LEU A 44 8.37 3.01 1.66
N PHE A 45 8.40 1.68 1.80
CA PHE A 45 9.26 0.84 0.98
C PHE A 45 8.90 0.89 -0.51
N ILE A 46 7.61 0.88 -0.87
CA ILE A 46 7.18 0.97 -2.27
C ILE A 46 7.64 2.28 -2.89
N VAL A 47 7.48 3.39 -2.16
CA VAL A 47 7.78 4.74 -2.65
C VAL A 47 9.28 4.96 -2.77
N VAL A 48 10.04 4.76 -1.69
CA VAL A 48 11.46 5.13 -1.60
C VAL A 48 12.37 4.13 -2.32
N TRP A 49 12.06 2.83 -2.24
CA TRP A 49 12.88 1.83 -2.91
C TRP A 49 12.58 1.87 -4.41
N ASN A 50 13.60 2.03 -5.25
CA ASN A 50 13.46 1.82 -6.69
C ASN A 50 13.70 0.36 -7.05
N LYS A 51 13.08 -0.09 -8.14
CA LYS A 51 13.36 -1.44 -8.64
C LYS A 51 14.82 -1.42 -9.09
N LEU A 52 15.61 -2.39 -8.63
CA LEU A 52 16.92 -2.62 -9.19
C LEU A 52 16.67 -3.17 -10.59
N ASP A 53 17.06 -2.42 -11.61
CA ASP A 53 17.00 -2.87 -13.01
C ASP A 53 18.05 -3.96 -13.27
#